data_AF-A0A2J2HBQ7-F1
#
_entry.id   AF-A0A2J2HBQ7-F1
#
_cell.length_a   1.000
_cell.length_b   1.000
_cell.length_c   1.000
_cell.angle_alpha   90.00
_cell.angle_beta   90.00
_cell.angle_gamma   90.00
#
_symmetry.space_group_name_H-M   'P 1'
#
loop_
_entity.id
_entity.type
_entity.pdbx_description
1 polymer ?
#
loop_
_entity_poly.entity_id
_entity_poly.type
_entity_poly.pdbx_seq_one_letter_code
_entity_poly.pdbx_strand_id
1 'polypeptide(L)'
;MERAEIYVKNLERALETLKLADSRAREVAELAEAYLRDSKHYLSRGDVITSIAAASYAEGLLDALRLLGYAEFAWSRPSEIEKNYKKVLIAGTFELLHPGHISYMEQAWRLGRVVAVVSRDVNAAKIKGRSIAIPAENRARVVSSIYYVHKARIGYEDDMLRVVEEEKPDVVLLGANQPFDERPLAEKLRRRGVEAQILRANPYDCDLCSTTKIINKILETFCESSRRI
;
A
#
# COMPACT_ATOMS: atom_id res chain seq x y z
N MET A 1 -10.61 4.04 -14.09
CA MET A 1 -10.57 5.38 -14.69
C MET A 1 -9.40 6.16 -14.12
N GLU A 2 -9.40 6.44 -12.81
CA GLU A 2 -8.36 7.20 -12.09
C GLU A 2 -6.91 6.73 -12.35
N ARG A 3 -6.65 5.40 -12.33
CA ARG A 3 -5.31 4.89 -12.64
C ARG A 3 -4.81 5.22 -14.05
N ALA A 4 -5.63 5.09 -15.09
CA ALA A 4 -5.19 5.36 -16.46
C ALA A 4 -4.84 6.86 -16.63
N GLU A 5 -5.62 7.74 -16.00
CA GLU A 5 -5.35 9.18 -15.97
C GLU A 5 -4.02 9.52 -15.29
N ILE A 6 -3.66 8.81 -14.22
CA ILE A 6 -2.37 8.99 -13.54
C ILE A 6 -1.21 8.63 -14.48
N TYR A 7 -1.29 7.50 -15.19
CA TYR A 7 -0.26 7.07 -16.14
C TYR A 7 -0.10 8.09 -17.29
N VAL A 8 -1.22 8.52 -17.87
CA VAL A 8 -1.23 9.55 -18.92
C VAL A 8 -0.57 10.85 -18.43
N LYS A 9 -0.96 11.36 -17.26
CA LYS A 9 -0.37 12.58 -16.68
C LYS A 9 1.12 12.42 -16.30
N ASN A 10 1.54 11.21 -15.90
CA ASN A 10 2.95 10.94 -15.63
C ASN A 10 3.79 11.05 -16.89
N LEU A 11 3.31 10.42 -17.97
CA LEU A 11 3.93 10.47 -19.28
C LEU A 11 4.02 11.88 -19.83
N GLU A 12 2.96 12.68 -19.70
CA GLU A 12 2.98 14.10 -20.06
C GLU A 12 4.15 14.83 -19.39
N ARG A 13 4.27 14.71 -18.06
CA ARG A 13 5.36 15.36 -17.30
C ARG A 13 6.75 14.81 -17.64
N ALA A 14 6.87 13.51 -17.89
CA ALA A 14 8.14 12.91 -18.28
C ALA A 14 8.60 13.45 -19.64
N LEU A 15 7.68 13.56 -20.61
CA LEU A 15 7.95 14.13 -21.93
C LEU A 15 8.24 15.64 -21.86
N GLU A 16 7.55 16.39 -20.99
CA GLU A 16 7.84 17.82 -20.76
C GLU A 16 9.26 18.07 -20.22
N THR A 17 9.80 17.13 -19.45
CA THR A 17 11.15 17.23 -18.86
C THR A 17 12.22 16.46 -19.64
N LEU A 18 11.84 15.87 -20.79
CA LEU A 18 12.70 15.02 -21.59
C LEU A 18 13.85 15.82 -22.21
N LYS A 19 15.07 15.34 -21.95
CA LYS A 19 16.29 15.80 -22.61
C LYS A 19 16.92 14.63 -23.34
N LEU A 20 17.16 14.80 -24.64
CA LEU A 20 17.80 13.80 -25.47
C LEU A 20 19.31 14.08 -25.57
N ALA A 21 20.11 13.05 -25.36
CA ALA A 21 21.56 13.11 -25.46
C ALA A 21 22.09 12.66 -26.84
N ASP A 22 21.25 11.99 -27.64
CA ASP A 22 21.63 11.42 -28.95
C ASP A 22 20.51 11.64 -29.98
N SER A 23 20.87 11.98 -31.22
CA SER A 23 19.91 12.19 -32.32
C SER A 23 19.12 10.95 -32.67
N ARG A 24 19.68 9.75 -32.44
CA ARG A 24 19.01 8.45 -32.66
C ARG A 24 17.86 8.22 -31.68
N ALA A 25 17.85 8.90 -30.54
CA ALA A 25 16.79 8.80 -29.54
C ALA A 25 15.53 9.56 -29.96
N ARG A 26 15.64 10.47 -30.93
CA ARG A 26 14.56 11.38 -31.33
C ARG A 26 13.37 10.63 -31.89
N GLU A 27 13.59 9.70 -32.82
CA GLU A 27 12.52 8.92 -33.43
C GLU A 27 11.76 8.07 -32.39
N VAL A 28 12.50 7.50 -31.42
CA VAL A 28 11.91 6.69 -30.34
C VAL A 28 11.12 7.57 -29.36
N ALA A 29 11.60 8.78 -29.06
CA ALA A 29 10.88 9.74 -28.24
C ALA A 29 9.59 10.22 -28.94
N GLU A 30 9.65 10.53 -30.23
CA GLU A 30 8.48 10.91 -31.04
C GLU A 30 7.45 9.77 -31.11
N LEU A 31 7.91 8.52 -31.17
CA LEU A 31 7.04 7.34 -31.07
C LEU A 31 6.37 7.24 -29.69
N ALA A 32 7.10 7.48 -28.60
CA ALA A 32 6.53 7.51 -27.25
C ALA A 32 5.46 8.63 -27.12
N GLU A 33 5.68 9.80 -27.71
CA GLU A 33 4.67 10.86 -27.78
C GLU A 33 3.43 10.45 -28.57
N ALA A 34 3.60 9.69 -29.66
CA ALA A 34 2.48 9.15 -30.44
C ALA A 34 1.62 8.21 -29.59
N TYR A 35 2.25 7.28 -28.86
CA TYR A 35 1.54 6.39 -27.96
C TYR A 35 0.86 7.12 -26.80
N LEU A 36 1.42 8.23 -26.30
CA LEU A 36 0.72 9.09 -25.34
C LEU A 36 -0.54 9.71 -25.95
N ARG A 37 -0.47 10.20 -27.21
CA ARG A 37 -1.65 10.74 -27.91
C ARG A 37 -2.73 9.67 -28.07
N ASP A 38 -2.35 8.45 -28.44
CA ASP A 38 -3.27 7.31 -28.55
C ASP A 38 -3.88 6.96 -27.20
N SER A 39 -3.06 6.92 -26.14
CA SER A 39 -3.54 6.66 -24.78
C SER A 39 -4.60 7.66 -24.33
N LYS A 40 -4.37 8.95 -24.58
CA LYS A 40 -5.34 10.04 -24.33
C LYS A 40 -6.62 9.85 -25.14
N HIS A 41 -6.49 9.50 -26.42
CA HIS A 41 -7.63 9.27 -27.30
C HIS A 41 -8.52 8.14 -26.77
N TYR A 42 -7.95 6.97 -26.50
CA TYR A 42 -8.71 5.83 -25.97
C TYR A 42 -9.35 6.15 -24.62
N LEU A 43 -8.63 6.83 -23.74
CA LEU A 43 -9.16 7.23 -22.43
C LEU A 43 -10.38 8.14 -22.55
N SER A 44 -10.32 9.14 -23.44
CA SER A 44 -11.45 10.06 -23.70
C SER A 44 -12.70 9.36 -24.25
N ARG A 45 -12.53 8.17 -24.85
CA ARG A 45 -13.63 7.32 -25.34
C ARG A 45 -14.09 6.29 -24.31
N GLY A 46 -13.51 6.28 -23.12
CA GLY A 46 -13.80 5.32 -22.05
C GLY A 46 -13.13 3.96 -22.21
N ASP A 47 -12.26 3.76 -23.21
CA ASP A 47 -11.47 2.54 -23.37
C ASP A 47 -10.21 2.58 -22.49
N VAL A 48 -10.43 2.25 -21.21
CA VAL A 48 -9.39 2.30 -20.17
C VAL A 48 -8.28 1.28 -20.41
N ILE A 49 -8.60 0.09 -20.92
CA ILE A 49 -7.62 -0.98 -21.09
C ILE A 49 -6.64 -0.63 -22.20
N THR A 50 -7.16 -0.23 -23.37
CA THR A 50 -6.31 0.15 -24.50
C THR A 50 -5.52 1.42 -24.19
N SER A 51 -6.11 2.36 -23.44
CA SER A 51 -5.39 3.53 -22.94
C SER A 51 -4.17 3.15 -22.09
N ILE A 52 -4.33 2.24 -21.11
CA ILE A 52 -3.22 1.78 -20.27
C ILE A 52 -2.17 1.03 -21.09
N ALA A 53 -2.58 0.22 -22.06
CA ALA A 53 -1.66 -0.51 -22.93
C ALA A 53 -0.78 0.46 -23.74
N ALA A 54 -1.38 1.48 -24.36
CA ALA A 54 -0.66 2.51 -25.09
C ALA A 54 0.28 3.33 -24.18
N ALA A 55 -0.18 3.72 -23.00
CA ALA A 55 0.66 4.41 -22.01
C ALA A 55 1.86 3.55 -21.59
N SER A 56 1.64 2.27 -21.27
CA SER A 56 2.71 1.36 -20.85
C SER A 56 3.78 1.17 -21.94
N TYR A 57 3.37 1.19 -23.22
CA TYR A 57 4.31 1.14 -24.34
C TYR A 57 5.17 2.40 -24.40
N ALA A 58 4.57 3.58 -24.27
CA ALA A 58 5.31 4.85 -24.21
C ALA A 58 6.29 4.90 -23.04
N GLU A 59 5.88 4.44 -21.84
CA GLU A 59 6.76 4.37 -20.66
C GLU A 59 7.96 3.47 -20.93
N GLY A 60 7.74 2.29 -21.50
CA GLY A 60 8.80 1.34 -21.84
C GLY A 60 9.83 1.90 -22.83
N LEU A 61 9.39 2.64 -23.85
CA LEU A 61 10.28 3.31 -24.80
C LEU A 61 11.16 4.35 -24.11
N LEU A 62 10.57 5.22 -23.28
CA LEU A 62 11.30 6.25 -22.54
C LEU A 62 12.28 5.63 -21.54
N ASP A 63 11.84 4.63 -20.77
CA ASP A 63 12.71 3.92 -19.83
C ASP A 63 13.89 3.24 -20.54
N ALA A 64 13.66 2.64 -21.72
CA ALA A 64 14.74 2.06 -22.52
C ALA A 64 15.75 3.14 -22.94
N LEU A 65 15.30 4.29 -23.43
CA LEU A 65 16.19 5.41 -23.79
C LEU A 65 17.01 5.88 -22.60
N ARG A 66 16.40 6.01 -21.41
CA ARG A 66 17.10 6.42 -20.20
C ARG A 66 18.12 5.38 -19.73
N LEU A 67 17.76 4.09 -19.74
CA LEU A 67 18.66 3.00 -19.36
C LEU A 67 19.88 2.91 -20.28
N LEU A 68 19.71 3.22 -21.57
CA LEU A 68 20.79 3.26 -22.55
C LEU A 68 21.62 4.56 -22.49
N GLY A 69 21.27 5.50 -21.60
CA GLY A 69 21.96 6.79 -21.46
C GLY A 69 21.65 7.79 -22.58
N TYR A 70 20.59 7.57 -23.35
CA TYR A 70 20.20 8.42 -24.48
C TYR A 70 19.17 9.49 -24.11
N ALA A 71 18.55 9.39 -22.94
CA ALA A 71 17.58 10.35 -22.44
C ALA A 71 17.69 10.59 -20.94
N GLU A 72 17.43 11.81 -20.53
CA GLU A 72 17.21 12.18 -19.13
C GLU A 72 15.81 12.76 -18.97
N PHE A 73 15.06 12.26 -18.00
CA PHE A 73 13.75 12.76 -17.60
C PHE A 73 13.42 12.26 -16.19
N ALA A 74 12.39 12.85 -15.56
CA ALA A 74 11.93 12.46 -14.24
C ALA A 74 10.53 11.84 -14.29
N TRP A 75 10.36 10.66 -13.70
CA TRP A 75 9.03 10.16 -13.37
C TRP A 75 8.50 10.86 -12.12
N SER A 76 7.28 11.36 -12.20
CA SER A 76 6.57 11.80 -11.01
C SER A 76 6.02 10.58 -10.26
N ARG A 77 6.03 10.64 -8.93
CA ARG A 77 5.29 9.68 -8.11
C ARG A 77 3.80 9.89 -8.35
N PRO A 78 2.96 8.85 -8.28
CA PRO A 78 1.50 9.01 -8.37
C PRO A 78 0.94 10.10 -7.46
N SER A 79 1.49 10.27 -6.25
CA SER A 79 1.14 11.35 -5.29
C SER A 79 1.55 12.76 -5.68
N GLU A 80 2.49 12.92 -6.61
CA GLU A 80 2.89 14.23 -7.14
C GLU A 80 2.01 14.61 -8.34
N ILE A 81 1.44 13.61 -9.02
CA ILE A 81 0.56 13.76 -10.19
C ILE A 81 -0.87 13.99 -9.75
N GLU A 82 -1.29 13.18 -8.78
CA GLU A 82 -2.59 13.26 -8.15
C GLU A 82 -2.39 13.73 -6.72
N LYS A 83 -2.78 14.98 -6.46
CA LYS A 83 -2.79 15.56 -5.10
C LYS A 83 -3.57 14.74 -4.06
N ASN A 84 -4.35 13.74 -4.53
CA ASN A 84 -5.19 12.84 -3.74
C ASN A 84 -4.68 11.39 -3.67
N TYR A 85 -3.47 11.05 -4.15
CA TYR A 85 -2.91 9.70 -3.96
C TYR A 85 -2.45 9.51 -2.50
N LYS A 86 -3.43 9.34 -1.61
CA LYS A 86 -3.25 9.32 -0.16
C LYS A 86 -2.41 8.12 0.25
N LYS A 87 -1.46 8.35 1.16
CA LYS A 87 -0.77 7.30 1.89
C LYS A 87 -1.61 6.92 3.10
N VAL A 88 -1.97 5.65 3.18
CA VAL A 88 -2.80 5.10 4.24
C VAL A 88 -1.92 4.20 5.10
N LEU A 89 -1.85 4.48 6.40
CA LEU A 89 -1.15 3.64 7.35
C LEU A 89 -2.14 2.78 8.13
N ILE A 90 -1.90 1.48 8.14
CA ILE A 90 -2.56 0.53 9.03
C ILE A 90 -1.53 -0.11 9.95
N ALA A 91 -1.93 -0.51 11.14
CA ALA A 91 -1.07 -1.19 12.09
C ALA A 91 -1.77 -2.40 12.68
N GLY A 92 -1.03 -3.47 12.93
CA GLY A 92 -1.59 -4.67 13.54
C GLY A 92 -0.57 -5.76 13.81
N THR A 93 -0.99 -6.77 14.57
CA THR A 93 -0.17 -7.96 14.77
C THR A 93 -0.17 -8.84 13.52
N PHE A 94 -1.31 -9.06 12.86
CA PHE A 94 -1.39 -9.92 11.65
C PHE A 94 -0.75 -11.30 11.84
N GLU A 95 -1.03 -11.95 12.97
CA GLU A 95 -0.38 -13.21 13.36
C GLU A 95 -0.82 -14.38 12.47
N LEU A 96 -2.11 -14.73 12.52
CA LEU A 96 -2.72 -15.62 11.53
C LEU A 96 -3.63 -14.77 10.65
N LEU A 97 -3.34 -14.71 9.36
CA LEU A 97 -4.21 -14.02 8.41
C LEU A 97 -5.55 -14.74 8.30
N HIS A 98 -6.60 -13.94 8.15
CA HIS A 98 -7.98 -14.38 8.08
C HIS A 98 -8.83 -13.31 7.38
N PRO A 99 -10.08 -13.61 6.98
CA PRO A 99 -10.91 -12.68 6.20
C PRO A 99 -11.06 -11.30 6.84
N GLY A 100 -11.15 -11.22 8.18
CA GLY A 100 -11.16 -9.93 8.88
C GLY A 100 -9.94 -9.04 8.62
N HIS A 101 -8.73 -9.61 8.53
CA HIS A 101 -7.52 -8.85 8.15
C HIS A 101 -7.57 -8.43 6.68
N ILE A 102 -8.06 -9.31 5.79
CA ILE A 102 -8.19 -9.00 4.37
C ILE A 102 -9.16 -7.84 4.15
N SER A 103 -10.34 -7.88 4.79
CA SER A 103 -11.31 -6.77 4.73
C SER A 103 -10.72 -5.46 5.27
N TYR A 104 -9.97 -5.51 6.37
CA TYR A 104 -9.31 -4.32 6.92
C TYR A 104 -8.28 -3.72 5.94
N MET A 105 -7.45 -4.55 5.31
CA MET A 105 -6.49 -4.11 4.30
C MET A 105 -7.16 -3.60 3.02
N GLU A 106 -8.25 -4.24 2.59
CA GLU A 106 -9.05 -3.79 1.44
C GLU A 106 -9.68 -2.42 1.69
N GLN A 107 -10.25 -2.20 2.88
CA GLN A 107 -10.79 -0.89 3.27
C GLN A 107 -9.69 0.18 3.25
N ALA A 108 -8.48 -0.14 3.73
CA ALA A 108 -7.34 0.78 3.65
C ALA A 108 -6.94 1.06 2.20
N TRP A 109 -6.95 0.03 1.34
CA TRP A 109 -6.58 0.15 -0.07
C TRP A 109 -7.53 1.04 -0.87
N ARG A 110 -8.82 1.04 -0.53
CA ARG A 110 -9.80 1.96 -1.12
C ARG A 110 -9.58 3.42 -0.73
N LEU A 111 -8.83 3.67 0.34
CA LEU A 111 -8.48 5.02 0.79
C LEU A 111 -7.16 5.52 0.17
N GLY A 112 -6.32 4.62 -0.39
CA GLY A 112 -5.06 4.98 -1.02
C GLY A 112 -3.95 3.91 -0.89
N ARG A 113 -2.68 4.34 -1.01
CA ARG A 113 -1.49 3.47 -0.98
C ARG A 113 -1.21 2.99 0.45
N VAL A 114 -1.39 1.70 0.70
CA VAL A 114 -1.32 1.12 2.04
C VAL A 114 0.11 0.81 2.48
N VAL A 115 0.53 1.42 3.59
CA VAL A 115 1.69 1.00 4.38
C VAL A 115 1.19 0.23 5.60
N ALA A 116 1.49 -1.06 5.67
CA ALA A 116 1.15 -1.91 6.79
C ALA A 116 2.29 -1.99 7.81
N VAL A 117 2.02 -1.58 9.04
CA VAL A 117 2.95 -1.66 10.17
C VAL A 117 2.65 -2.91 10.97
N VAL A 118 3.62 -3.82 10.96
CA VAL A 118 3.57 -5.07 11.70
C VAL A 118 4.15 -4.84 13.09
N SER A 119 3.34 -5.02 14.14
CA SER A 119 3.79 -4.85 15.52
C SER A 119 4.95 -5.80 15.85
N ARG A 120 5.93 -5.34 16.64
CA ARG A 120 6.97 -6.20 17.24
C ARG A 120 6.34 -7.25 18.14
N ASP A 121 7.00 -8.41 18.26
CA ASP A 121 6.49 -9.53 19.07
C ASP A 121 6.29 -9.13 20.53
N VAL A 122 7.25 -8.39 21.11
CA VAL A 122 7.16 -7.89 22.49
C VAL A 122 5.97 -6.96 22.72
N ASN A 123 5.64 -6.10 21.74
CA ASN A 123 4.53 -5.16 21.86
C ASN A 123 3.19 -5.85 21.65
N ALA A 124 3.11 -6.74 20.66
CA ALA A 124 1.93 -7.55 20.44
C ALA A 124 1.63 -8.47 21.63
N ALA A 125 2.67 -9.04 22.25
CA ALA A 125 2.51 -9.91 23.43
C ALA A 125 1.97 -9.14 24.64
N LYS A 126 2.49 -7.94 24.91
CA LYS A 126 1.98 -7.06 25.98
C LYS A 126 0.49 -6.73 25.80
N ILE A 127 0.06 -6.42 24.58
CA ILE A 127 -1.35 -6.07 24.28
C ILE A 127 -2.25 -7.30 24.38
N LYS A 128 -1.80 -8.45 23.88
CA LYS A 128 -2.61 -9.68 23.84
C LYS A 128 -2.58 -10.50 25.14
N GLY A 129 -1.64 -10.23 26.05
CA GLY A 129 -1.44 -11.00 27.28
C GLY A 129 -0.91 -12.43 27.05
N ARG A 130 -0.33 -12.71 25.87
CA ARG A 130 0.27 -14.01 25.53
C ARG A 130 1.44 -13.86 24.58
N SER A 131 2.30 -14.87 24.50
CA SER A 131 3.35 -14.94 23.47
C SER A 131 2.75 -14.98 22.06
N ILE A 132 3.50 -14.44 21.11
CA ILE A 132 3.15 -14.47 19.68
C ILE A 132 3.80 -15.68 19.05
N ALA A 133 3.02 -16.49 18.34
CA ALA A 133 3.48 -17.75 17.76
C ALA A 133 4.37 -17.55 16.52
N ILE A 134 4.11 -16.47 15.76
CA ILE A 134 4.79 -16.20 14.49
C ILE A 134 5.60 -14.91 14.63
N PRO A 135 6.94 -14.95 14.46
CA PRO A 135 7.80 -13.77 14.60
C PRO A 135 7.42 -12.62 13.65
N ALA A 136 7.77 -11.40 14.05
CA ALA A 136 7.44 -10.18 13.31
C ALA A 136 7.93 -10.18 11.85
N GLU A 137 9.10 -10.75 11.59
CA GLU A 137 9.71 -10.86 10.27
C GLU A 137 8.86 -11.73 9.34
N ASN A 138 8.39 -12.87 9.84
CA ASN A 138 7.55 -13.81 9.09
C ASN A 138 6.19 -13.18 8.80
N ARG A 139 5.59 -12.51 9.80
CA ARG A 139 4.31 -11.79 9.63
C ARG A 139 4.45 -10.67 8.60
N ALA A 140 5.53 -9.88 8.67
CA ALA A 140 5.81 -8.82 7.71
C ALA A 140 5.99 -9.34 6.28
N ARG A 141 6.68 -10.49 6.11
CA ARG A 141 6.83 -11.13 4.79
C ARG A 141 5.47 -11.52 4.21
N VAL A 142 4.62 -12.19 4.99
CA VAL A 142 3.29 -12.59 4.53
C VAL A 142 2.42 -11.37 4.21
N VAL A 143 2.38 -10.37 5.10
CA VAL A 143 1.61 -9.12 4.91
C VAL A 143 2.08 -8.36 3.66
N SER A 144 3.39 -8.33 3.38
CA SER A 144 3.94 -7.68 2.18
C SER A 144 3.50 -8.30 0.86
N SER A 145 3.05 -9.56 0.89
CA SER A 145 2.59 -10.30 -0.30
C SER A 145 1.08 -10.15 -0.54
N ILE A 146 0.36 -9.44 0.33
CA ILE A 146 -1.08 -9.21 0.16
C ILE A 146 -1.30 -8.12 -0.87
N TYR A 147 -2.15 -8.39 -1.86
CA TYR A 147 -2.46 -7.49 -2.98
C TYR A 147 -2.78 -6.04 -2.55
N TYR A 148 -3.50 -5.89 -1.44
CA TYR A 148 -3.93 -4.59 -0.90
C TYR A 148 -2.80 -3.80 -0.22
N VAL A 149 -1.66 -4.42 0.07
CA VAL A 149 -0.56 -3.83 0.83
C VAL A 149 0.54 -3.41 -0.13
N HIS A 150 0.82 -2.11 -0.19
CA HIS A 150 1.92 -1.61 -1.01
C HIS A 150 3.29 -1.85 -0.37
N LYS A 151 3.38 -1.64 0.95
CA LYS A 151 4.61 -1.84 1.72
C LYS A 151 4.24 -2.39 3.09
N ALA A 152 4.95 -3.42 3.55
CA ALA A 152 4.91 -3.84 4.95
C ALA A 152 6.24 -3.50 5.63
N ARG A 153 6.19 -3.06 6.88
CA ARG A 153 7.38 -2.85 7.71
C ARG A 153 7.10 -3.18 9.17
N ILE A 154 8.15 -3.56 9.90
CA ILE A 154 8.05 -3.84 11.33
C ILE A 154 8.09 -2.51 12.10
N GLY A 155 7.30 -2.41 13.17
CA GLY A 155 7.30 -1.28 14.08
C GLY A 155 8.53 -1.20 14.99
N TYR A 156 8.52 -0.21 15.89
CA TYR A 156 9.53 -0.07 16.94
C TYR A 156 9.02 -0.62 18.27
N GLU A 157 9.94 -1.06 19.11
CA GLU A 157 9.63 -1.58 20.45
C GLU A 157 9.26 -0.44 21.40
N ASP A 158 10.05 0.64 21.40
CA ASP A 158 9.95 1.72 22.39
C ASP A 158 8.89 2.79 22.05
N ASP A 159 8.63 3.02 20.76
CA ASP A 159 7.69 4.04 20.32
C ASP A 159 6.88 3.59 19.09
N MET A 160 5.61 3.25 19.30
CA MET A 160 4.72 2.84 18.23
C MET A 160 4.38 3.97 17.24
N LEU A 161 4.43 5.24 17.68
CA LEU A 161 4.07 6.39 16.84
C LEU A 161 5.22 6.87 15.96
N ARG A 162 6.46 6.48 16.27
CA ARG A 162 7.64 6.80 15.45
C ARG A 162 7.49 6.39 13.98
N VAL A 163 6.87 5.23 13.71
CA VAL A 163 6.62 4.81 12.31
C VAL A 163 5.66 5.76 11.60
N VAL A 164 4.67 6.30 12.31
CA VAL A 164 3.70 7.24 11.73
C VAL A 164 4.40 8.55 11.37
N GLU A 165 5.34 9.02 12.19
CA GLU A 165 6.18 10.20 11.89
C GLU A 165 7.11 9.99 10.69
N GLU A 166 7.73 8.82 10.59
CA GLU A 166 8.63 8.49 9.48
C GLU A 166 7.88 8.32 8.17
N GLU A 167 6.71 7.67 8.21
CA GLU A 167 5.90 7.42 7.00
C GLU A 167 5.09 8.65 6.59
N LYS A 168 4.75 9.58 7.49
CA LYS A 168 3.92 10.77 7.22
C LYS A 168 2.68 10.43 6.38
N PRO A 169 1.76 9.58 6.88
CA PRO A 169 0.57 9.20 6.13
C PRO A 169 -0.46 10.34 6.11
N ASP A 170 -1.27 10.37 5.06
CA ASP A 170 -2.44 11.25 4.98
C ASP A 170 -3.60 10.71 5.82
N VAL A 171 -3.67 9.38 5.96
CA VAL A 171 -4.71 8.67 6.71
C VAL A 171 -4.09 7.60 7.60
N VAL A 172 -4.51 7.54 8.86
CA VAL A 172 -4.31 6.37 9.72
C VAL A 172 -5.65 5.68 9.87
N LEU A 173 -5.77 4.47 9.34
CA LEU A 173 -7.00 3.67 9.47
C LEU A 173 -6.81 2.68 10.63
N LEU A 174 -7.54 2.88 11.71
CA LEU A 174 -7.59 1.97 12.86
C LEU A 174 -8.46 0.76 12.54
N GLY A 175 -8.07 -0.41 13.06
CA GLY A 175 -8.91 -1.59 13.01
C GLY A 175 -10.16 -1.41 13.90
N ALA A 176 -11.28 -2.04 13.52
CA ALA A 176 -12.57 -1.89 14.20
C ALA A 176 -12.47 -2.04 15.74
N ASN A 177 -11.74 -3.05 16.20
CA ASN A 177 -11.62 -3.41 17.61
C ASN A 177 -10.34 -2.89 18.30
N GLN A 178 -9.60 -1.95 17.68
CA GLN A 178 -8.40 -1.41 18.29
C GLN A 178 -8.74 -0.43 19.43
N PRO A 179 -8.05 -0.50 20.59
CA PRO A 179 -8.39 0.26 21.80
C PRO A 179 -7.92 1.73 21.75
N PHE A 180 -7.66 2.28 20.56
CA PHE A 180 -7.23 3.67 20.40
C PHE A 180 -8.40 4.54 20.03
N ASP A 181 -8.63 5.62 20.76
CA ASP A 181 -9.60 6.65 20.38
C ASP A 181 -9.03 7.57 19.29
N GLU A 182 -9.87 8.01 18.34
CA GLU A 182 -9.42 8.80 17.19
C GLU A 182 -8.88 10.18 17.59
N ARG A 183 -9.59 10.89 18.49
CA ARG A 183 -9.22 12.28 18.87
C ARG A 183 -7.91 12.35 19.64
N PRO A 184 -7.69 11.57 20.73
CA PRO A 184 -6.42 11.60 21.45
C PRO A 184 -5.23 11.15 20.58
N LEU A 185 -5.45 10.22 19.65
CA LEU A 185 -4.41 9.81 18.70
C LEU A 185 -4.07 10.95 17.74
N ALA A 186 -5.07 11.63 17.18
CA ALA A 186 -4.86 12.78 16.31
C ALA A 186 -4.08 13.90 17.02
N GLU A 187 -4.40 14.20 18.28
CA GLU A 187 -3.66 15.20 19.07
C GLU A 187 -2.20 14.80 19.31
N LYS A 188 -1.94 13.53 19.65
CA LYS A 188 -0.56 13.02 19.82
C LYS A 188 0.25 13.14 18.53
N LEU A 189 -0.35 12.79 17.38
CA LEU A 189 0.30 12.90 16.08
C LEU A 189 0.54 14.35 15.68
N ARG A 190 -0.41 15.24 15.95
CA ARG A 190 -0.26 16.68 15.68
C ARG A 190 0.89 17.30 16.49
N ARG A 191 1.03 16.94 17.77
CA ARG A 191 2.18 17.35 18.61
C ARG A 191 3.52 16.85 18.09
N ARG A 192 3.51 15.75 17.32
CA ARG A 192 4.66 15.15 16.65
C ARG A 192 4.87 15.68 15.23
N GLY A 193 4.14 16.72 14.82
CA GLY A 193 4.27 17.34 13.50
C GLY A 193 3.67 16.53 12.35
N VAL A 194 2.76 15.60 12.65
CA VAL A 194 2.06 14.78 11.67
C VAL A 194 0.60 15.20 11.59
N GLU A 195 0.17 15.68 10.43
CA GLU A 195 -1.24 15.94 10.12
C GLU A 195 -1.81 14.76 9.34
N ALA A 196 -2.54 13.89 10.02
CA ALA A 196 -3.18 12.72 9.41
C ALA A 196 -4.66 12.63 9.83
N GLN A 197 -5.53 12.25 8.88
CA GLN A 197 -6.91 11.93 9.18
C GLN A 197 -6.98 10.56 9.87
N ILE A 198 -7.58 10.50 11.05
CA ILE A 198 -7.77 9.24 11.77
C ILE A 198 -9.16 8.70 11.46
N LEU A 199 -9.21 7.50 10.87
CA LEU A 199 -10.44 6.80 10.52
C LEU A 199 -10.47 5.44 11.22
N ARG A 200 -11.65 4.82 11.31
CA ARG A 200 -11.82 3.46 11.80
C ARG A 200 -12.46 2.59 10.73
N ALA A 201 -11.90 1.41 10.53
CA ALA A 201 -12.44 0.41 9.64
C ALA A 201 -13.76 -0.15 10.18
N ASN A 202 -14.68 -0.45 9.26
CA ASN A 202 -15.90 -1.15 9.59
C ASN A 202 -15.57 -2.58 10.05
N PRO A 203 -16.30 -3.10 11.06
CA PRO A 203 -16.14 -4.48 11.48
C PRO A 203 -16.50 -5.44 10.34
N TYR A 204 -15.84 -6.59 10.34
CA TYR A 204 -16.14 -7.67 9.41
C TYR A 204 -16.43 -8.92 10.22
N ASP A 205 -17.67 -9.40 10.15
CA ASP A 205 -18.12 -10.55 10.92
C ASP A 205 -17.97 -11.84 10.12
N CYS A 206 -17.30 -12.81 10.72
CA CYS A 206 -17.26 -14.18 10.25
C CYS A 206 -16.79 -15.10 11.39
N ASP A 207 -17.06 -16.40 11.25
CA ASP A 207 -16.77 -17.39 12.29
C ASP A 207 -15.29 -17.37 12.70
N LEU A 208 -14.37 -17.44 11.74
CA LEU A 208 -12.92 -17.47 11.98
C LEU A 208 -12.22 -16.13 11.71
N CYS A 209 -12.89 -15.01 11.98
CA CYS A 209 -12.34 -13.66 11.77
C CYS A 209 -11.48 -13.12 12.92
N SER A 210 -10.93 -14.01 13.74
CA SER A 210 -10.01 -13.67 14.84
C SER A 210 -8.95 -14.74 14.97
N THR A 211 -7.69 -14.33 15.10
CA THR A 211 -6.57 -15.24 15.41
C THR A 211 -6.87 -16.12 16.63
N THR A 212 -7.51 -15.56 17.67
CA THR A 212 -7.86 -16.35 18.87
C THR A 212 -8.88 -17.43 18.57
N LYS A 213 -9.92 -17.12 17.78
CA LYS A 213 -10.92 -18.12 17.36
C LYS A 213 -10.28 -19.23 16.52
N ILE A 214 -9.37 -18.88 15.62
CA ILE A 214 -8.63 -19.86 14.80
C ILE A 214 -7.79 -20.78 15.69
N ILE A 215 -7.02 -20.21 16.64
CA ILE A 215 -6.19 -21.00 17.55
C ILE A 215 -7.06 -21.94 18.38
N ASN A 216 -8.15 -21.44 18.97
CA ASN A 216 -9.07 -22.28 19.76
C ASN A 216 -9.65 -23.42 18.90
N LYS A 217 -10.08 -23.12 17.67
CA LYS A 217 -10.59 -24.14 16.76
C LYS A 217 -9.56 -25.21 16.40
N ILE A 218 -8.30 -24.82 16.20
CA ILE A 218 -7.19 -25.75 15.96
C ILE A 218 -6.97 -26.63 17.20
N LEU A 219 -6.96 -26.05 18.40
CA LEU A 219 -6.80 -26.80 19.66
C LEU A 219 -7.96 -27.78 19.88
N GLU A 220 -9.21 -27.37 19.69
CA GLU A 220 -10.38 -28.25 19.76
C GLU A 220 -10.26 -29.40 18.75
N THR A 221 -9.88 -29.11 17.50
CA THR A 221 -9.85 -30.11 16.43
C THR A 221 -8.74 -31.15 16.63
N PHE A 222 -7.54 -30.72 17.05
CA PHE A 222 -6.35 -31.57 17.04
C PHE A 222 -5.85 -31.96 18.44
N CYS A 223 -6.08 -31.15 19.47
CA CYS A 223 -5.60 -31.45 20.83
C CYS A 223 -6.63 -32.22 21.67
N GLU A 224 -7.94 -32.01 21.49
CA GLU A 224 -8.95 -32.86 22.17
C GLU A 224 -9.02 -34.26 21.53
N SER A 225 -8.80 -34.36 20.22
CA SER A 225 -8.72 -35.62 19.47
C SER A 225 -7.44 -36.44 19.73
N SER A 226 -6.42 -35.85 20.37
CA SER A 226 -5.18 -36.56 20.75
C SER A 226 -5.37 -37.58 21.90
N ARG A 227 -6.62 -37.83 22.35
CA ARG A 227 -6.98 -38.97 23.22
C ARG A 227 -7.50 -40.20 22.45
N ARG A 228 -7.53 -40.16 21.11
CA ARG A 228 -7.99 -41.29 20.26
C ARG A 228 -7.10 -41.49 19.03
N ILE A 229 -5.79 -41.56 19.24
CA ILE A 229 -4.86 -42.19 18.28
C ILE A 229 -3.97 -43.15 19.07
#